data_AF-A0A7K3BMM2-F1
#
_entry.id   AF-A0A7K3BMM2-F1
#
_cell.length_a   1.000
_cell.length_b   1.000
_cell.length_c   1.000
_cell.angle_alpha   90.00
_cell.angle_beta   90.00
_cell.angle_gamma   90.00
#
_symmetry.space_group_name_H-M   'P 1'
#
loop_
_entity.id
_entity.type
_entity.pdbx_description
1 polymer ?
#
loop_
_entity_poly.entity_id
_entity_poly.type
_entity_poly.pdbx_seq_one_letter_code
_entity_poly.pdbx_strand_id
1 'polypeptide(L)'
;MARSLRALRGALRRLASETTGDPRSSPASVPKPDRQKAISTLNALARAWPELRWPADGPISRVYRGDGGEARLAVQVIARQAVELLTGPDRDHLRPCLAPNCLLFFADSHARREWCSPVCGNRARVARHYRRHHTSGVPLR
;
A
#
# COMPACT_ATOMS: atom_id res chain seq x y z
N MET A 1 -11.50 -14.76 -7.42
CA MET A 1 -10.47 -13.70 -7.60
C MET A 1 -10.73 -12.44 -6.75
N ALA A 2 -11.87 -11.76 -6.89
CA ALA A 2 -12.15 -10.51 -6.15
C ALA A 2 -12.07 -10.62 -4.61
N ARG A 3 -12.29 -11.82 -4.04
CA ARG A 3 -12.11 -12.07 -2.60
C ARG A 3 -10.65 -12.03 -2.18
N SER A 4 -9.76 -12.74 -2.89
CA SER A 4 -8.33 -12.80 -2.59
C SER A 4 -7.65 -11.45 -2.73
N LEU A 5 -7.99 -10.67 -3.75
CA LEU A 5 -7.47 -9.31 -3.92
C LEU A 5 -7.93 -8.37 -2.78
N ARG A 6 -9.20 -8.46 -2.37
CA ARG A 6 -9.72 -7.68 -1.22
C ARG A 6 -9.04 -8.08 0.09
N ALA A 7 -8.81 -9.38 0.30
CA ALA A 7 -8.09 -9.91 1.46
C ALA A 7 -6.64 -9.41 1.48
N LEU A 8 -5.94 -9.50 0.34
CA LEU A 8 -4.58 -8.98 0.19
C LEU A 8 -4.53 -7.48 0.49
N ARG A 9 -5.38 -6.67 -0.14
CA ARG A 9 -5.46 -5.23 0.12
C ARG A 9 -5.68 -4.92 1.60
N GLY A 10 -6.55 -5.68 2.28
CA GLY A 10 -6.80 -5.54 3.72
C GLY A 10 -5.56 -5.85 4.56
N ALA A 11 -4.87 -6.96 4.27
CA ALA A 11 -3.63 -7.35 4.93
C ALA A 11 -2.53 -6.31 4.73
N LEU A 12 -2.27 -5.90 3.49
CA LEU A 12 -1.27 -4.89 3.16
C LEU A 12 -1.53 -3.56 3.85
N ARG A 13 -2.79 -3.10 3.87
CA ARG A 13 -3.16 -1.86 4.56
C ARG A 13 -2.89 -1.92 6.06
N ARG A 14 -3.19 -3.06 6.70
CA ARG A 14 -2.91 -3.27 8.12
C ARG A 14 -1.42 -3.23 8.39
N LEU A 15 -0.64 -4.01 7.65
CA LEU A 15 0.81 -4.12 7.85
C LEU A 15 1.54 -2.82 7.53
N ALA A 16 1.18 -2.13 6.44
CA ALA A 16 1.73 -0.83 6.11
C ALA A 16 1.40 0.22 7.18
N SER A 17 0.16 0.26 7.68
CA SER A 17 -0.22 1.18 8.75
C SER A 17 0.59 0.97 10.03
N GLU A 18 0.86 -0.28 10.39
CA GLU A 18 1.65 -0.62 11.59
C GLU A 18 3.14 -0.28 11.36
N THR A 19 3.68 -0.64 10.20
CA THR A 19 5.08 -0.38 9.81
C THR A 19 5.41 1.10 9.82
N THR A 20 4.51 1.96 9.33
CA THR A 20 4.79 3.40 9.19
C THR A 20 4.26 4.25 10.34
N GLY A 21 3.66 3.65 11.38
CA GLY A 21 2.95 4.40 12.43
C GLY A 21 1.89 5.36 11.86
N ASP A 22 1.11 4.92 10.87
CA ASP A 22 0.24 5.78 10.06
C ASP A 22 -0.70 6.67 10.92
N PRO A 23 -0.53 8.01 10.92
CA PRO A 23 -1.33 8.91 11.75
C PRO A 23 -2.78 9.03 11.28
N ARG A 24 -3.11 8.54 10.07
CA ARG A 24 -4.48 8.54 9.52
C ARG A 24 -5.32 7.38 10.03
N SER A 25 -4.70 6.41 10.71
CA SER A 25 -5.41 5.27 11.25
C SER A 25 -6.38 5.74 12.34
N SER A 26 -7.65 5.89 11.97
CA SER A 26 -8.71 6.33 12.88
C SER A 26 -8.83 5.42 14.12
N PRO A 27 -9.20 5.95 15.30
CA PRO A 27 -9.52 5.14 16.47
C PRO A 27 -10.77 4.28 16.23
N ALA A 28 -10.65 2.98 16.49
CA ALA A 28 -11.68 1.99 16.84
C ALA A 28 -12.91 1.70 15.91
N SER A 29 -13.29 2.55 14.95
CA SER A 29 -14.61 2.42 14.28
C SER A 29 -14.68 1.42 13.11
N VAL A 30 -13.56 1.03 12.50
CA VAL A 30 -13.52 -0.03 11.47
C VAL A 30 -12.70 -1.21 11.98
N PRO A 31 -13.27 -2.43 12.05
CA PRO A 31 -12.53 -3.62 12.42
C PRO A 31 -11.33 -3.83 11.50
N LYS A 32 -10.12 -3.60 12.02
CA LYS A 32 -8.89 -3.91 11.30
C LYS A 32 -8.63 -5.41 11.47
N PRO A 33 -8.26 -6.16 10.41
CA PRO A 33 -7.84 -7.54 10.59
C PRO A 33 -6.69 -7.56 11.59
N ASP A 34 -6.74 -8.47 12.56
CA ASP A 34 -5.65 -8.73 13.49
C ASP A 34 -4.31 -8.87 12.75
N ARG A 35 -3.21 -8.48 13.40
CA ARG A 35 -1.87 -8.55 12.82
C ARG A 35 -1.52 -9.96 12.38
N GLN A 36 -1.78 -10.95 13.23
CA GLN A 36 -1.46 -12.34 12.90
C GLN A 36 -2.27 -12.82 11.69
N LYS A 37 -3.55 -12.46 11.63
CA LYS A 37 -4.42 -12.74 10.48
C LYS A 37 -3.94 -12.05 9.20
N ALA A 38 -3.45 -10.81 9.28
CA ALA A 38 -2.88 -10.10 8.14
C ALA A 38 -1.60 -10.78 7.63
N ILE A 39 -0.69 -11.18 8.52
CA ILE A 39 0.52 -11.94 8.19
C ILE A 39 0.15 -13.27 7.54
N SER A 40 -0.74 -14.06 8.16
CA SER A 40 -1.18 -15.34 7.61
C SER A 40 -1.83 -15.18 6.24
N THR A 41 -2.62 -14.12 6.02
CA THR A 41 -3.23 -13.83 4.72
C THR A 41 -2.18 -13.50 3.66
N LEU A 42 -1.20 -12.66 4.00
CA LEU A 42 -0.11 -12.30 3.10
C LEU A 42 0.70 -13.54 2.71
N ASN A 43 1.14 -14.33 3.68
CA ASN A 43 1.95 -15.52 3.47
C ASN A 43 1.20 -16.59 2.67
N ALA A 44 -0.09 -16.81 2.95
CA ALA A 44 -0.92 -17.75 2.20
C ALA A 44 -1.09 -17.34 0.73
N LEU A 45 -1.04 -16.04 0.43
CA LEU A 45 -1.15 -15.52 -0.94
C LEU A 45 0.20 -15.39 -1.64
N ALA A 46 1.33 -15.27 -0.92
CA ALA A 46 2.68 -15.11 -1.48
C ALA A 46 3.27 -16.41 -2.07
N ARG A 47 2.45 -17.16 -2.82
CA ARG A 47 2.79 -18.47 -3.39
C ARG A 47 3.34 -18.38 -4.82
N ALA A 48 3.86 -17.21 -5.19
CA ALA A 48 4.57 -17.05 -6.45
C ALA A 48 6.07 -17.37 -6.24
N TRP A 49 6.68 -18.08 -7.18
CA TRP A 49 8.12 -18.32 -7.21
C TRP A 49 8.74 -17.79 -8.50
N PRO A 50 9.97 -17.27 -8.45
CA PRO A 50 10.67 -16.80 -9.63
C PRO A 50 11.23 -17.98 -10.42
N GLU A 51 11.23 -17.87 -11.73
CA GLU A 51 11.93 -18.76 -12.65
C GLU A 51 12.82 -17.94 -13.58
N LEU A 52 14.00 -18.49 -13.87
CA LEU A 52 14.93 -17.96 -14.86
C LEU A 52 14.42 -18.34 -16.25
N ARG A 53 14.13 -17.34 -17.08
CA ARG A 53 13.84 -17.52 -18.50
C ARG A 53 15.05 -17.07 -19.31
N TRP A 54 15.66 -18.03 -20.00
CA TRP A 54 16.84 -17.82 -20.85
C TRP A 54 16.55 -18.34 -22.27
N PRO A 55 15.94 -17.53 -23.13
CA PRO A 55 15.66 -17.93 -24.51
C PRO A 55 16.95 -17.91 -25.36
N ALA A 56 16.95 -18.65 -26.48
CA ALA A 56 18.05 -18.62 -27.45
C ALA A 56 18.21 -17.23 -28.09
N ASP A 57 17.08 -16.62 -28.44
CA ASP A 57 17.01 -15.26 -28.98
C ASP A 57 16.20 -14.39 -28.01
N GLY A 58 16.88 -13.43 -27.36
CA GLY A 58 16.23 -12.42 -26.52
C GLY A 58 16.84 -12.27 -25.11
N PRO A 59 16.30 -11.34 -24.31
CA PRO A 59 16.87 -11.02 -23.01
C PRO A 59 16.59 -12.10 -21.97
N ILE A 60 17.62 -12.42 -21.18
CA ILE A 60 17.47 -13.16 -19.93
C ILE A 60 16.50 -12.39 -19.04
N SER A 61 15.49 -13.08 -18.53
CA SER A 61 14.43 -12.44 -17.77
C SER A 61 13.97 -13.32 -16.63
N ARG A 62 13.47 -12.67 -15.57
CA ARG A 62 12.76 -13.35 -14.49
C ARG A 62 11.28 -13.40 -14.82
N VAL A 63 10.70 -14.59 -14.77
CA VAL A 63 9.25 -14.79 -14.82
C VAL A 63 8.77 -15.30 -13.46
N TYR A 64 7.48 -15.15 -13.18
CA TYR A 64 6.89 -15.70 -11.97
C TYR A 64 5.93 -16.81 -12.33
N ARG A 65 5.94 -17.88 -11.54
CA ARG A 65 4.94 -18.95 -11.55
C ARG A 65 4.22 -19.02 -10.22
N GLY A 66 3.09 -19.70 -10.23
CA GLY A 66 2.21 -19.86 -9.09
C GLY A 66 1.03 -20.74 -9.48
N ASP A 67 0.37 -21.32 -8.48
CA ASP A 67 -0.77 -22.19 -8.74
C ASP A 67 -2.00 -21.40 -9.24
N GLY A 68 -2.66 -21.94 -10.27
CA GLY A 68 -3.90 -21.39 -10.84
C GLY A 68 -3.69 -20.47 -12.05
N GLY A 69 -4.76 -19.77 -12.45
CA GLY A 69 -4.74 -18.91 -13.64
C GLY A 69 -4.04 -17.55 -13.44
N GLU A 70 -3.85 -16.81 -14.53
CA GLU A 70 -3.10 -15.54 -14.57
C GLU A 70 -3.56 -14.51 -13.54
N ALA A 71 -4.88 -14.35 -13.35
CA ALA A 71 -5.42 -13.42 -12.35
C ALA A 71 -5.03 -13.81 -10.91
N ARG A 72 -4.89 -15.12 -10.62
CA ARG A 72 -4.41 -15.60 -9.32
C ARG A 72 -2.92 -15.37 -9.17
N LEU A 73 -2.16 -15.65 -10.23
CA LEU A 73 -0.73 -15.38 -10.28
C LEU A 73 -0.42 -13.90 -10.01
N ALA A 74 -1.18 -12.97 -10.60
CA ALA A 74 -1.02 -11.54 -10.35
C ALA A 74 -1.15 -11.19 -8.86
N VAL A 75 -2.15 -11.74 -8.16
CA VAL A 75 -2.32 -11.57 -6.70
C VAL A 75 -1.14 -12.18 -5.93
N GLN A 76 -0.67 -13.35 -6.35
CA GLN A 76 0.45 -14.04 -5.70
C GLN A 76 1.78 -13.28 -5.85
N VAL A 77 2.03 -12.70 -7.03
CA VAL A 77 3.21 -11.87 -7.29
C VAL A 77 3.18 -10.61 -6.44
N ILE A 78 2.04 -9.91 -6.37
CA ILE A 78 1.90 -8.72 -5.50
C ILE A 78 2.13 -9.10 -4.03
N ALA A 79 1.55 -10.22 -3.58
CA ALA A 79 1.76 -10.70 -2.22
C ALA A 79 3.24 -11.02 -1.94
N ARG A 80 3.93 -11.69 -2.86
CA ARG A 80 5.36 -11.97 -2.75
C ARG A 80 6.19 -10.69 -2.68
N GLN A 81 5.98 -9.75 -3.59
CA GLN A 81 6.68 -8.48 -3.61
C GLN A 81 6.44 -7.67 -2.33
N ALA A 82 5.26 -7.78 -1.74
CA ALA A 82 4.99 -7.14 -0.45
C ALA A 82 5.75 -7.81 0.71
N VAL A 83 5.95 -9.13 0.69
CA VAL A 83 6.84 -9.81 1.65
C VAL A 83 8.26 -9.28 1.49
N GLU A 84 8.76 -9.21 0.25
CA GLU A 84 10.10 -8.69 -0.06
C GLU A 84 10.24 -7.21 0.39
N LEU A 85 9.25 -6.37 0.12
CA LEU A 85 9.21 -4.96 0.56
C LEU A 85 9.25 -4.83 2.09
N LEU A 86 8.41 -5.58 2.81
CA LEU A 86 8.28 -5.45 4.28
C LEU A 86 9.45 -6.07 5.04
N THR A 87 10.24 -6.93 4.40
CA THR A 87 11.41 -7.57 5.00
C THR A 87 12.73 -6.99 4.52
N GLY A 88 12.72 -6.22 3.43
CA GLY A 88 13.89 -5.60 2.81
C GLY A 88 14.13 -4.14 3.23
N PRO A 89 15.19 -3.51 2.68
CA PRO A 89 15.57 -2.13 2.99
C PRO A 89 14.52 -1.11 2.53
N ASP A 90 13.76 -1.42 1.48
CA ASP A 90 12.69 -0.55 0.97
C ASP A 90 11.55 -0.34 1.98
N ARG A 91 11.47 -1.15 3.03
CA ARG A 91 10.53 -0.96 4.15
C ARG A 91 10.66 0.43 4.76
N ASP A 92 11.89 0.91 4.93
CA ASP A 92 12.15 2.18 5.62
C ASP A 92 11.82 3.40 4.73
N HIS A 93 11.60 3.16 3.43
CA HIS A 93 11.12 4.13 2.46
C HIS A 93 9.59 4.19 2.37
N LEU A 94 8.87 3.26 3.03
CA LEU A 94 7.40 3.23 3.00
C LEU A 94 6.81 4.35 3.86
N ARG A 95 5.91 5.15 3.28
CA ARG A 95 5.26 6.28 3.96
C ARG A 95 3.75 6.36 3.69
N PRO A 96 2.95 6.83 4.66
CA PRO A 96 1.55 7.16 4.44
C PRO A 96 1.42 8.51 3.70
N CYS A 97 0.54 8.60 2.72
CA CYS A 97 0.20 9.88 2.08
C CYS A 97 -0.59 10.78 3.04
N LEU A 98 -0.06 11.96 3.36
CA LEU A 98 -0.66 12.89 4.34
C LEU A 98 -1.71 13.85 3.74
N ALA A 99 -2.12 13.64 2.49
CA ALA A 99 -3.20 14.44 1.89
C ALA A 99 -4.57 14.06 2.47
N PRO A 100 -5.49 15.03 2.65
CA PRO A 100 -6.84 14.74 3.14
C PRO A 100 -7.55 13.68 2.30
N ASN A 101 -8.21 12.74 2.98
CA ASN A 101 -8.95 11.63 2.38
C ASN A 101 -8.12 10.73 1.44
N CYS A 102 -6.78 10.75 1.54
CA CYS A 102 -5.94 9.81 0.84
C CYS A 102 -5.57 8.64 1.76
N LEU A 103 -5.77 7.43 1.25
CA LEU A 103 -5.55 6.19 1.99
C LEU A 103 -4.33 5.41 1.48
N LEU A 104 -3.60 5.96 0.50
CA LEU A 104 -2.47 5.29 -0.13
C LEU A 104 -1.21 5.36 0.73
N PHE A 105 -0.36 4.35 0.55
CA PHE A 105 1.03 4.34 0.97
C PHE A 105 1.90 4.46 -0.28
N PHE A 106 3.10 4.99 -0.13
CA PHE A 106 4.05 5.13 -1.23
C PHE A 106 5.46 4.83 -0.72
N ALA A 107 6.30 4.31 -1.60
CA ALA A 107 7.73 4.22 -1.37
C ALA A 107 8.38 5.54 -1.81
N ASP A 108 9.26 6.09 -0.98
CA ASP A 108 9.85 7.40 -1.19
C ASP A 108 11.37 7.36 -1.20
N SER A 109 11.97 7.85 -2.28
CA SER A 109 13.42 8.07 -2.36
C SER A 109 13.86 9.39 -1.72
N HIS A 110 12.92 10.31 -1.43
CA HIS A 110 13.24 11.65 -0.93
C HIS A 110 12.60 11.90 0.43
N ALA A 111 13.40 11.97 1.50
CA ALA A 111 12.92 12.02 2.89
C ALA A 111 11.87 13.10 3.24
N ARG A 112 11.71 14.15 2.41
CA ARG A 112 10.76 15.26 2.62
C ARG A 112 9.42 15.12 1.89
N ARG A 113 9.20 14.10 1.05
CA ARG A 113 7.94 13.99 0.33
C ARG A 113 6.85 13.45 1.26
N GLU A 114 5.75 14.19 1.33
CA GLU A 114 4.61 13.90 2.22
C GLU A 114 3.40 13.31 1.48
N TRP A 115 3.42 13.32 0.13
CA TRP A 115 2.26 12.99 -0.69
C TRP A 115 2.59 11.98 -1.79
N CYS A 116 1.69 11.02 -2.00
CA CYS A 116 1.87 9.98 -3.02
C CYS A 116 1.84 10.51 -4.46
N SER A 117 1.32 11.73 -4.71
CA SER A 117 1.30 12.34 -6.05
C SER A 117 1.19 13.87 -5.98
N PRO A 118 1.53 14.60 -7.07
CA PRO A 118 1.29 16.03 -7.17
C PRO A 118 -0.17 16.43 -6.93
N VAL A 119 -1.12 15.61 -7.40
CA VAL A 119 -2.56 15.80 -7.16
C VAL A 119 -2.89 15.80 -5.67
N CYS A 120 -2.31 14.89 -4.89
CA CYS A 120 -2.47 14.86 -3.44
C CYS A 120 -1.84 16.10 -2.77
N GLY A 121 -0.71 16.58 -3.28
CA GLY A 121 -0.11 17.84 -2.83
C GLY A 121 -1.00 19.07 -3.09
N ASN A 122 -1.63 19.14 -4.26
CA ASN A 122 -2.61 20.19 -4.59
C ASN A 122 -3.80 20.15 -3.61
N ARG A 123 -4.36 18.95 -3.37
CA ARG A 123 -5.46 18.75 -2.42
C ARG A 123 -5.09 19.22 -1.01
N ALA A 124 -3.88 18.91 -0.54
CA ALA A 124 -3.41 19.35 0.77
C ALA A 124 -3.28 20.88 0.85
N ARG A 125 -2.77 21.53 -0.21
CA ARG A 125 -2.69 23.01 -0.31
C ARG A 125 -4.07 23.66 -0.28
N VAL A 126 -5.00 23.16 -1.08
CA VAL A 126 -6.38 23.65 -1.15
C VAL A 126 -7.08 23.51 0.21
N ALA A 127 -6.95 22.36 0.88
CA ALA A 127 -7.52 22.17 2.21
C ALA A 127 -6.94 23.14 3.25
N ARG A 128 -5.62 23.43 3.20
CA ARG A 128 -5.00 24.45 4.05
C ARG A 128 -5.50 25.86 3.76
N HIS A 129 -5.75 26.19 2.50
CA HIS A 129 -6.36 27.47 2.13
C HIS A 129 -7.77 27.59 2.71
N TYR A 130 -8.65 26.62 2.46
CA TYR A 130 -10.02 26.63 2.99
C TYR A 130 -10.05 26.75 4.52
N ARG A 131 -9.20 26.01 5.25
CA ARG A 131 -9.13 26.13 6.71
C ARG A 131 -8.69 27.51 7.21
N ARG A 132 -7.87 28.25 6.45
CA ARG A 132 -7.45 29.61 6.84
C ARG A 132 -8.51 30.67 6.56
N HIS A 133 -9.33 30.46 5.52
CA HIS A 133 -10.31 31.46 5.06
C HIS A 133 -11.75 31.21 5.51
N HIS A 134 -12.10 30.00 5.98
CA HIS A 134 -13.43 29.68 6.51
C HIS A 134 -13.52 29.62 8.04
N THR A 135 -12.44 29.87 8.79
CA THR A 135 -12.53 30.07 10.25
C THR A 135 -13.01 31.47 10.64
N SER A 136 -13.31 32.32 9.65
CA SER A 136 -13.98 33.61 9.82
C SER A 136 -15.41 33.54 9.28
N GLY A 137 -16.35 32.98 10.04
CA GLY A 137 -17.78 33.15 9.77
C GLY A 137 -18.65 31.93 10.07
N VAL A 138 -19.30 31.99 11.23
CA VAL A 138 -20.68 31.58 11.58
C VAL A 138 -20.71 30.75 12.88
N PRO A 139 -21.26 31.30 13.99
CA PRO A 139 -21.66 30.49 15.14
C PRO A 139 -22.88 29.65 14.75
N LEU A 140 -22.82 28.34 15.01
CA LEU A 140 -23.98 27.46 14.89
C LEU A 140 -25.01 27.88 15.94
N ARG A 141 -26.18 28.32 15.47
CA ARG A 141 -27.42 28.38 16.26
C ARG A 141 -28.09 27.02 16.27
#